data_AF-A4V7R9-F1
#
_entry.id   AF-A4V7R9-F1
#
_cell.length_a   1.000
_cell.length_b   1.000
_cell.length_c   1.000
_cell.angle_alpha   90.00
_cell.angle_beta   90.00
_cell.angle_gamma   90.00
#
_symmetry.space_group_name_H-M   'P 1'
#
loop_
_entity.id
_entity.type
_entity.pdbx_description
1 polymer ?
#
loop_
_entity_poly.entity_id
_entity_poly.type
_entity_poly.pdbx_seq_one_letter_code
_entity_poly.pdbx_strand_id
1 'polypeptide(L)'
;MRPAPFCSSLPIVRRQVLDLARLGSLSGIGPSQWIRFEQPVVWLREATAQVVFEHGGRVLETGASYVDCGDYLSSLYSAIESAKHECEVYEVSADSSLIVRVAVSILDIPVVACPTPLDAFPVGSYFQKAESEEGAWFHFAEADMRAVAESKSSIERDTAWQALRRLASVEVEVPEGLWTSRSGASCLSDTHLVDQYVHQQRNAVQALIAEAQITALRAG
;
A
#
# COMPACT_ATOMS: atom_id res chain seq x y z
N MET A 1 30.20 5.84 9.66
CA MET A 1 29.06 6.77 9.63
C MET A 1 27.81 6.01 10.05
N ARG A 2 27.04 6.51 11.02
CA ARG A 2 25.71 5.95 11.30
C ARG A 2 24.77 6.44 10.19
N PRO A 3 23.96 5.56 9.57
CA PRO A 3 22.96 6.01 8.60
C PRO A 3 22.03 7.03 9.27
N ALA A 4 21.65 8.07 8.52
CA ALA A 4 20.73 9.09 9.02
C ALA A 4 19.42 8.44 9.51
N PRO A 5 18.79 8.95 10.58
CA PRO A 5 17.54 8.41 11.08
C PRO A 5 16.46 8.46 9.99
N PHE A 6 15.82 7.33 9.77
CA PHE A 6 14.73 7.15 8.83
C PHE A 6 13.49 7.89 9.35
N CYS A 7 13.06 8.96 8.66
CA CYS A 7 11.87 9.73 9.02
C CYS A 7 10.83 9.66 7.90
N SER A 8 9.65 9.11 8.19
CA SER A 8 8.49 9.06 7.30
C SER A 8 7.26 9.54 8.05
N SER A 9 6.35 10.25 7.38
CA SER A 9 5.00 10.52 7.89
C SER A 9 4.12 9.27 7.84
N LEU A 10 4.38 8.34 6.92
CA LEU A 10 3.66 7.08 6.85
C LEU A 10 4.24 6.06 7.85
N PRO A 11 3.41 5.21 8.48
CA PRO A 11 3.87 4.17 9.38
C PRO A 11 4.86 3.23 8.71
N ILE A 12 5.91 2.89 9.45
CA ILE A 12 6.90 1.91 9.04
C ILE A 12 6.51 0.58 9.66
N VAL A 13 6.11 -0.36 8.81
CA VAL A 13 5.57 -1.65 9.27
C VAL A 13 6.59 -2.77 9.22
N ARG A 14 7.62 -2.62 8.39
CA ARG A 14 8.70 -3.60 8.25
C ARG A 14 9.98 -2.94 7.77
N ARG A 15 11.11 -3.35 8.36
CA ARG A 15 12.47 -3.03 7.89
C ARG A 15 13.20 -4.34 7.65
N GLN A 16 13.80 -4.49 6.48
CA GLN A 16 14.53 -5.71 6.14
C GLN A 16 15.63 -5.39 5.13
N VAL A 17 16.68 -6.19 5.14
CA VAL A 17 17.66 -6.19 4.05
C VAL A 17 17.22 -7.25 3.06
N LEU A 18 16.94 -6.84 1.83
CA LEU A 18 16.58 -7.74 0.75
C LEU A 18 17.77 -7.95 -0.18
N ASP A 19 17.89 -9.17 -0.67
CA ASP A 19 18.75 -9.49 -1.80
C ASP A 19 17.97 -9.25 -3.09
N LEU A 20 18.42 -8.28 -3.88
CA LEU A 20 17.71 -7.79 -5.05
C LEU A 20 18.58 -7.89 -6.30
N ALA A 21 17.90 -7.92 -7.45
CA ALA A 21 18.50 -7.92 -8.76
C ALA A 21 18.04 -6.70 -9.55
N ARG A 22 18.97 -6.07 -10.28
CA ARG A 22 18.64 -5.08 -11.32
C ARG A 22 19.47 -5.32 -12.58
N LEU A 23 18.91 -4.95 -13.71
CA LEU A 23 19.63 -4.92 -14.98
C LEU A 23 20.48 -3.65 -15.03
N GLY A 24 21.79 -3.79 -15.25
CA GLY A 24 22.69 -2.65 -15.33
C GLY A 24 23.93 -2.93 -16.17
N SER A 25 24.67 -1.89 -16.52
CA SER A 25 26.00 -2.02 -17.13
C SER A 25 27.06 -1.78 -16.07
N LEU A 26 27.98 -2.71 -15.88
CA LEU A 26 29.08 -2.57 -14.90
C LEU A 26 30.15 -1.58 -15.35
N SER A 27 30.27 -1.32 -16.66
CA SER A 27 31.34 -0.53 -17.27
C SER A 27 30.83 0.65 -18.11
N GLY A 28 29.51 0.85 -18.22
CA GLY A 28 28.88 1.85 -19.11
C GLY A 28 29.00 1.53 -20.62
N ILE A 29 29.88 0.59 -20.99
CA ILE A 29 30.10 0.08 -22.34
C ILE A 29 30.13 -1.44 -22.23
N GLY A 30 29.11 -2.11 -22.79
CA GLY A 30 28.96 -3.57 -22.76
C GLY A 30 27.52 -4.03 -22.60
N PRO A 31 27.23 -5.33 -22.80
CA PRO A 31 25.89 -5.88 -22.62
C PRO A 31 25.44 -5.71 -21.15
N SER A 32 24.17 -5.38 -20.96
CA SER A 32 23.59 -5.30 -19.62
C SER A 32 23.67 -6.66 -18.93
N GLN A 33 24.08 -6.64 -17.68
CA GLN A 33 24.19 -7.82 -16.82
C GLN A 33 23.29 -7.64 -15.60
N TRP A 34 22.90 -8.77 -15.03
CA TRP A 34 22.20 -8.77 -13.76
C TRP A 34 23.18 -8.52 -12.63
N ILE A 35 22.92 -7.47 -11.88
CA ILE A 35 23.70 -7.09 -10.72
C ILE A 35 22.88 -7.49 -9.50
N ARG A 36 23.40 -8.45 -8.74
CA ARG A 36 22.92 -8.82 -7.40
C ARG A 36 23.45 -7.83 -6.38
N PHE A 37 22.61 -7.36 -5.48
CA PHE A 37 23.02 -6.48 -4.39
C PHE A 37 22.06 -6.60 -3.21
N GLU A 38 22.62 -6.40 -2.02
CA GLU A 38 21.83 -6.24 -0.81
C GLU A 38 21.35 -4.80 -0.68
N GLN A 39 20.07 -4.64 -0.38
CA GLN A 39 19.44 -3.34 -0.24
C GLN A 39 18.59 -3.29 1.02
N PRO A 40 18.85 -2.34 1.94
CA PRO A 40 17.91 -2.02 3.00
C PRO A 40 16.61 -1.48 2.39
N VAL A 41 15.50 -2.20 2.63
CA VAL A 41 14.15 -1.86 2.20
C VAL A 41 13.29 -1.62 3.42
N VAL A 42 12.51 -0.55 3.36
CA VAL A 42 11.51 -0.23 4.36
C VAL A 42 10.13 -0.29 3.73
N TRP A 43 9.16 -0.82 4.46
CA TRP A 43 7.79 -0.92 4.01
C TRP A 43 6.98 0.17 4.71
N LEU A 44 6.46 1.10 3.91
CA LEU A 44 5.56 2.14 4.36
C LEU A 44 4.13 1.69 4.14
N ARG A 45 3.26 1.96 5.11
CA ARG A 45 1.84 1.67 4.97
C ARG A 45 1.09 2.91 4.53
N GLU A 46 0.41 2.82 3.38
CA GLU A 46 -0.48 3.83 2.84
C GLU A 46 -1.92 3.32 2.94
N ALA A 47 -2.85 4.17 3.36
CA ALA A 47 -4.28 3.86 3.30
C ALA A 47 -5.00 4.87 2.41
N THR A 48 -5.93 4.36 1.61
CA THR A 48 -6.86 5.13 0.81
C THR A 48 -8.28 4.76 1.21
N ALA A 49 -9.13 5.75 1.43
CA ALA A 49 -10.54 5.56 1.73
C ALA A 49 -11.40 6.22 0.66
N GLN A 50 -12.40 5.51 0.16
CA GLN A 50 -13.31 6.00 -0.87
C GLN A 50 -14.77 5.81 -0.46
N VAL A 51 -15.63 6.74 -0.90
CA VAL A 51 -17.09 6.59 -0.79
C VAL A 51 -17.59 5.73 -1.94
N VAL A 52 -18.45 4.75 -1.64
CA VAL A 52 -19.01 3.81 -2.61
C VAL A 52 -20.52 3.80 -2.47
N PHE A 53 -21.21 3.94 -3.60
CA PHE A 53 -22.66 3.83 -3.72
C PHE A 53 -23.02 2.45 -4.26
N GLU A 54 -23.88 1.74 -3.54
CA GLU A 54 -24.31 0.39 -3.90
C GLU A 54 -25.82 0.27 -3.94
N HIS A 55 -26.32 -0.52 -4.88
CA HIS A 55 -27.74 -0.86 -4.96
C HIS A 55 -27.90 -2.32 -5.35
N GLY A 56 -28.66 -3.08 -4.56
CA GLY A 56 -28.87 -4.51 -4.81
C GLY A 56 -27.59 -5.34 -4.81
N GLY A 57 -26.60 -4.96 -3.98
CA GLY A 57 -25.30 -5.65 -3.88
C GLY A 57 -24.34 -5.37 -5.04
N ARG A 58 -24.62 -4.36 -5.87
CA ARG A 58 -23.72 -3.92 -6.95
C ARG A 58 -23.27 -2.49 -6.70
N VAL A 59 -21.98 -2.24 -6.92
CA VAL A 59 -21.43 -0.89 -6.97
C VAL A 59 -22.02 -0.16 -8.17
N LEU A 60 -22.68 0.96 -7.92
CA LEU A 60 -23.20 1.86 -8.94
C LEU A 60 -22.14 2.90 -9.31
N GLU A 61 -21.55 3.52 -8.29
CA GLU A 61 -20.66 4.66 -8.45
C GLU A 61 -19.65 4.72 -7.29
N THR A 62 -18.48 5.29 -7.57
CA THR A 62 -17.47 5.65 -6.59
C THR A 62 -17.40 7.17 -6.47
N GLY A 63 -17.59 7.67 -5.26
CA GLY A 63 -17.53 9.11 -4.95
C GLY A 63 -16.11 9.57 -4.64
N ALA A 64 -16.00 10.50 -3.69
CA ALA A 64 -14.73 11.08 -3.28
C ALA A 64 -13.77 10.01 -2.73
N SER A 65 -12.47 10.21 -3.00
CA SER A 65 -11.37 9.35 -2.57
C SER A 65 -10.32 10.18 -1.84
N TYR A 66 -9.81 9.63 -0.74
CA TYR A 66 -8.90 10.28 0.19
C TYR A 66 -7.72 9.38 0.46
N VAL A 67 -6.51 9.94 0.45
CA VAL A 67 -5.26 9.23 0.74
C VAL A 67 -4.70 9.77 2.05
N ASP A 68 -4.09 8.89 2.86
CA ASP A 68 -3.43 9.29 4.10
C ASP A 68 -2.36 10.36 3.84
N CYS A 69 -2.41 11.43 4.63
CA CYS A 69 -1.39 12.47 4.65
C CYS A 69 -1.01 12.76 6.10
N GLY A 70 0.20 12.40 6.49
CA GLY A 70 0.71 12.66 7.85
C GLY A 70 0.43 11.54 8.86
N ASP A 71 -0.81 11.05 8.91
CA ASP A 71 -1.26 10.06 9.91
C ASP A 71 -1.98 8.86 9.27
N TYR A 72 -1.81 7.69 9.89
CA TYR A 72 -2.42 6.43 9.42
C TYR A 72 -3.94 6.40 9.57
N LEU A 73 -4.64 6.01 8.52
CA LEU A 73 -6.11 6.02 8.42
C LEU A 73 -6.73 7.40 8.65
N SER A 74 -5.98 8.49 8.41
CA SER A 74 -6.55 9.84 8.40
C SER A 74 -7.56 10.02 7.26
N SER A 75 -7.33 9.35 6.12
CA SER A 75 -8.25 9.31 4.97
C SER A 75 -9.67 8.82 5.33
N LEU A 76 -9.79 7.91 6.29
CA LEU A 76 -11.06 7.32 6.71
C LEU A 76 -12.01 8.37 7.30
N TYR A 77 -11.46 9.35 8.06
CA TYR A 77 -12.27 10.42 8.64
C TYR A 77 -12.97 11.22 7.53
N SER A 78 -12.21 11.71 6.55
CA SER A 78 -12.74 12.51 5.45
C SER A 78 -13.74 11.71 4.61
N ALA A 79 -13.46 10.44 4.34
CA ALA A 79 -14.37 9.57 3.62
C ALA A 79 -15.70 9.34 4.36
N ILE A 80 -15.68 9.17 5.69
CA ILE A 80 -16.89 9.01 6.49
C ILE A 80 -17.72 10.29 6.50
N GLU A 81 -17.09 11.45 6.71
CA GLU A 81 -17.81 12.73 6.71
C GLU A 81 -18.43 13.03 5.34
N SER A 82 -17.72 12.72 4.25
CA SER A 82 -18.30 12.80 2.90
C SER A 82 -19.44 11.79 2.72
N ALA A 83 -19.29 10.54 3.14
CA ALA A 83 -20.34 9.55 3.03
C ALA A 83 -21.61 9.94 3.81
N LYS A 84 -21.48 10.57 4.99
CA LYS A 84 -22.60 11.14 5.73
C LYS A 84 -23.26 12.28 4.97
N HIS A 85 -22.47 13.20 4.42
CA HIS A 85 -23.00 14.28 3.59
C HIS A 85 -23.79 13.74 2.39
N GLU A 86 -23.28 12.72 1.71
CA GLU A 86 -24.00 12.07 0.60
C GLU A 86 -25.29 11.40 1.08
N CYS A 87 -25.32 10.81 2.29
CA CYS A 87 -26.55 10.28 2.86
C CYS A 87 -27.59 11.39 3.11
N GLU A 88 -27.16 12.56 3.58
CA GLU A 88 -28.06 13.71 3.76
C GLU A 88 -28.58 14.24 2.42
N VAL A 89 -27.71 14.36 1.41
CA VAL A 89 -28.07 14.87 0.07
C VAL A 89 -29.05 13.95 -0.66
N TYR A 90 -28.84 12.64 -0.59
CA TYR A 90 -29.67 11.63 -1.27
C TYR A 90 -30.78 11.05 -0.38
N GLU A 91 -30.97 11.59 0.83
CA GLU A 91 -31.93 11.11 1.83
C GLU A 91 -31.80 9.59 2.12
N VAL A 92 -30.57 9.09 2.12
CA VAL A 92 -30.27 7.67 2.36
C VAL A 92 -30.38 7.38 3.86
N SER A 93 -31.36 6.55 4.20
CA SER A 93 -31.55 5.97 5.53
C SER A 93 -31.03 4.53 5.60
N ALA A 94 -30.97 3.96 6.80
CA ALA A 94 -30.59 2.57 7.02
C ALA A 94 -31.48 1.56 6.25
N ASP A 95 -32.73 1.93 5.96
CA ASP A 95 -33.71 1.10 5.25
C ASP A 95 -33.71 1.33 3.72
N SER A 96 -32.85 2.22 3.23
CA SER A 96 -32.79 2.55 1.81
C SER A 96 -32.23 1.40 0.97
N SER A 97 -32.70 1.31 -0.28
CA SER A 97 -32.17 0.36 -1.25
C SER A 97 -30.79 0.78 -1.75
N LEU A 98 -30.54 2.10 -1.80
CA LEU A 98 -29.23 2.69 -1.99
C LEU A 98 -28.46 2.59 -0.67
N ILE A 99 -27.22 2.12 -0.76
CA ILE A 99 -26.29 1.99 0.36
C ILE A 99 -25.10 2.88 0.05
N VAL A 100 -24.81 3.81 0.94
CA VAL A 100 -23.51 4.49 0.96
C VAL A 100 -22.61 3.74 1.93
N ARG A 101 -21.39 3.41 1.50
CA ARG A 101 -20.36 2.82 2.35
C ARG A 101 -19.00 3.45 2.11
N VAL A 102 -18.10 3.29 3.06
CA VAL A 102 -16.69 3.64 2.90
C VAL A 102 -15.89 2.36 2.68
N ALA A 103 -15.20 2.28 1.55
CA ALA A 103 -14.24 1.24 1.26
C ALA A 103 -12.84 1.76 1.56
N VAL A 104 -12.00 0.94 2.20
CA VAL A 104 -10.61 1.29 2.50
C VAL A 104 -9.70 0.27 1.83
N SER A 105 -8.68 0.76 1.15
CA SER A 105 -7.56 -0.04 0.64
C SER A 105 -6.30 0.34 1.39
N ILE A 106 -5.54 -0.66 1.82
CA ILE A 106 -4.28 -0.46 2.55
C ILE A 106 -3.17 -1.19 1.80
N LEU A 107 -2.10 -0.46 1.52
CA LEU A 107 -0.95 -0.96 0.78
C LEU A 107 0.32 -0.85 1.65
N ASP A 108 1.04 -1.95 1.75
CA ASP A 108 2.42 -1.95 2.24
C ASP A 108 3.35 -1.76 1.04
N ILE A 109 3.93 -0.57 0.94
CA ILE A 109 4.73 -0.11 -0.20
C ILE A 109 6.22 -0.25 0.13
N PRO A 110 6.99 -0.99 -0.68
CA PRO A 110 8.43 -1.06 -0.52
C PRO A 110 9.10 0.24 -0.99
N VAL A 111 9.87 0.84 -0.10
CA VAL A 111 10.65 2.04 -0.39
C VAL A 111 12.11 1.88 0.00
N VAL A 112 12.93 2.67 -0.66
CA VAL A 112 14.34 2.83 -0.30
C VAL A 112 14.70 4.26 0.00
N ALA A 113 15.65 4.40 0.92
CA ALA A 113 16.26 5.67 1.20
C ALA A 113 17.04 6.12 -0.03
N CYS A 114 16.68 7.29 -0.57
CA CYS A 114 17.50 7.94 -1.58
C CYS A 114 18.76 8.49 -0.89
N PRO A 115 19.98 8.28 -1.46
CA PRO A 115 21.21 8.86 -0.92
C PRO A 115 21.33 10.37 -1.16
N THR A 116 20.32 11.01 -1.74
CA THR A 116 20.32 12.44 -2.08
C THR A 116 20.32 13.30 -0.82
N PRO A 117 21.09 14.42 -0.77
CA PRO A 117 21.17 15.28 0.39
C PRO A 117 19.79 15.75 0.87
N LEU A 118 19.65 15.94 2.19
CA LEU A 118 18.44 16.44 2.87
C LEU A 118 17.86 17.71 2.23
N ASP A 119 18.68 18.47 1.52
CA ASP A 119 18.38 19.78 0.95
C ASP A 119 17.79 19.70 -0.49
N ALA A 120 17.77 18.51 -1.11
CA ALA A 120 17.38 18.33 -2.51
C ALA A 120 15.88 18.06 -2.70
N PHE A 121 15.14 17.75 -1.63
CA PHE A 121 13.70 17.49 -1.69
C PHE A 121 12.96 18.35 -0.66
N PRO A 122 11.74 18.82 -0.97
CA PRO A 122 10.87 19.40 0.05
C PRO A 122 10.68 18.39 1.19
N VAL A 123 10.63 18.92 2.42
CA VAL A 123 10.45 18.16 3.67
C VAL A 123 9.39 17.08 3.48
N GLY A 124 9.79 15.80 3.54
CA GLY A 124 8.89 14.65 3.45
C GLY A 124 9.15 13.63 2.33
N SER A 125 10.01 13.94 1.34
CA SER A 125 10.28 13.03 0.21
C SER A 125 11.68 12.39 0.26
N TYR A 126 11.98 11.63 1.32
CA TYR A 126 13.27 10.93 1.48
C TYR A 126 13.33 9.54 0.81
N PHE A 127 12.24 9.16 0.14
CA PHE A 127 12.01 7.79 -0.30
C PHE A 127 11.65 7.73 -1.78
N GLN A 128 12.21 6.75 -2.46
CA GLN A 128 11.76 6.34 -3.79
C GLN A 128 10.97 5.04 -3.66
N LYS A 129 9.78 5.00 -4.26
CA LYS A 129 9.02 3.75 -4.42
C LYS A 129 9.87 2.79 -5.26
N ALA A 130 10.10 1.58 -4.77
CA ALA A 130 10.91 0.58 -5.46
C ALA A 130 10.29 0.12 -6.81
N GLU A 131 9.03 0.47 -7.04
CA GLU A 131 8.26 0.16 -8.25
C GLU A 131 8.41 1.21 -9.38
N SER A 132 9.17 2.31 -9.19
CA SER A 132 9.24 3.40 -10.17
C SER A 132 9.84 2.97 -11.52
N GLU A 133 9.39 3.61 -12.62
CA GLU A 133 9.73 3.29 -14.01
C GLU A 133 11.24 3.27 -14.33
N GLU A 134 12.07 3.97 -13.56
CA GLU A 134 13.52 4.07 -13.78
C GLU A 134 14.31 2.80 -13.40
N GLY A 135 13.65 1.78 -12.84
CA GLY A 135 14.23 0.45 -12.74
C GLY A 135 13.43 -0.43 -11.80
N ALA A 136 12.62 -1.34 -12.35
CA ALA A 136 11.96 -2.37 -11.56
C ALA A 136 13.00 -3.21 -10.82
N TRP A 137 12.81 -3.37 -9.51
CA TRP A 137 13.65 -4.26 -8.70
C TRP A 137 13.01 -5.64 -8.60
N PHE A 138 13.85 -6.66 -8.68
CA PHE A 138 13.42 -8.05 -8.64
C PHE A 138 14.00 -8.72 -7.40
N HIS A 139 13.22 -9.60 -6.79
CA HIS A 139 13.75 -10.48 -5.76
C HIS A 139 14.85 -11.36 -6.35
N PHE A 140 16.02 -11.35 -5.73
CA PHE A 140 17.11 -12.25 -6.13
C PHE A 140 16.84 -13.64 -5.54
N ALA A 141 15.99 -14.42 -6.20
CA ALA A 141 15.87 -15.85 -5.92
C ALA A 141 16.81 -16.62 -6.86
N GLU A 142 17.66 -17.50 -6.30
CA GLU A 142 18.67 -18.23 -7.08
C GLU A 142 18.04 -19.07 -8.20
N ALA A 143 16.87 -19.68 -7.95
CA ALA A 143 16.13 -20.45 -8.96
C ALA A 143 15.58 -19.58 -10.09
N ASP A 144 15.02 -18.42 -9.75
CA ASP A 144 14.43 -17.48 -10.71
C ASP A 144 15.51 -16.88 -11.62
N MET A 145 16.68 -16.54 -11.04
CA MET A 145 17.83 -16.01 -11.77
C MET A 145 18.55 -17.07 -12.61
N ARG A 146 18.58 -18.32 -12.14
CA ARG A 146 19.15 -19.46 -12.88
C ARG A 146 18.33 -19.72 -14.16
N ALA A 147 17.01 -19.64 -14.10
CA ALA A 147 16.15 -19.78 -15.28
C ALA A 147 16.47 -18.74 -16.37
N VAL A 148 16.72 -17.48 -15.98
CA VAL A 148 17.11 -16.42 -16.92
C VAL A 148 18.51 -16.66 -17.49
N ALA A 149 19.47 -17.11 -16.65
CA ALA A 149 20.85 -17.36 -17.06
C ALA A 149 21.01 -18.59 -17.97
N GLU A 150 20.21 -19.63 -17.76
CA GLU A 150 20.26 -20.89 -18.51
C GLU A 150 19.41 -20.86 -19.79
N SER A 151 18.67 -19.78 -20.04
CA SER A 151 17.84 -19.60 -21.23
C SER A 151 18.66 -19.62 -22.53
N LYS A 152 18.34 -20.55 -23.43
CA LYS A 152 19.05 -20.78 -24.69
C LYS A 152 18.47 -19.99 -25.86
N SER A 153 17.25 -19.48 -25.73
CA SER A 153 16.58 -18.66 -26.74
C SER A 153 16.04 -17.34 -26.17
N SER A 154 15.72 -16.40 -27.05
CA SER A 154 15.09 -15.13 -26.64
C SER A 154 13.74 -15.36 -25.98
N ILE A 155 12.94 -16.30 -26.50
CA ILE A 155 11.59 -16.60 -26.00
C ILE A 155 11.65 -17.21 -24.60
N GLU A 156 12.60 -18.13 -24.37
CA GLU A 156 12.84 -18.70 -23.03
C GLU A 156 13.24 -17.60 -22.03
N ARG A 157 14.12 -16.69 -22.47
CA ARG A 157 14.58 -15.58 -21.63
C ARG A 157 13.45 -14.62 -21.28
N ASP A 158 12.58 -14.29 -22.24
CA ASP A 158 11.42 -13.42 -22.03
C ASP A 158 10.38 -14.06 -21.10
N THR A 159 10.20 -15.37 -21.21
CA THR A 159 9.31 -16.13 -20.31
C THR A 159 9.87 -16.17 -18.89
N ALA A 160 11.16 -16.48 -18.74
CA ALA A 160 11.85 -16.46 -17.45
C ALA A 160 11.85 -15.05 -16.84
N TRP A 161 11.96 -14.01 -17.67
CA TRP A 161 11.85 -12.61 -17.28
C TRP A 161 10.48 -12.27 -16.69
N GLN A 162 9.39 -12.66 -17.36
CA GLN A 162 8.03 -12.42 -16.86
C GLN A 162 7.73 -13.19 -15.57
N ALA A 163 8.43 -14.30 -15.33
CA ALA A 163 8.30 -15.11 -14.13
C ALA A 163 9.08 -14.54 -12.92
N LEU A 164 10.03 -13.61 -13.12
CA LEU A 164 10.79 -13.02 -12.02
C LEU A 164 9.84 -12.28 -11.06
N ARG A 165 9.91 -12.63 -9.78
CA ARG A 165 9.12 -11.95 -8.75
C ARG A 165 9.63 -10.52 -8.55
N ARG A 166 8.80 -9.56 -8.95
CA ARG A 166 9.05 -8.14 -8.69
C ARG A 166 8.88 -7.82 -7.22
N LEU A 167 9.72 -6.91 -6.72
CA LEU A 167 9.45 -6.26 -5.45
C LEU A 167 8.30 -5.30 -5.67
N ALA A 168 7.12 -5.65 -5.15
CA ALA A 168 5.89 -4.90 -5.37
C ALA A 168 5.18 -4.58 -4.06
N SER A 169 4.28 -3.60 -4.13
CA SER A 169 3.34 -3.23 -3.08
C SER A 169 2.45 -4.41 -2.74
N VAL A 170 2.20 -4.60 -1.45
CA VAL A 170 1.37 -5.69 -0.94
C VAL A 170 0.07 -5.12 -0.40
N GLU A 171 -1.05 -5.60 -0.92
CA GLU A 171 -2.36 -5.27 -0.37
C GLU A 171 -2.55 -5.97 0.97
N VAL A 172 -2.96 -5.17 1.95
CA VAL A 172 -3.31 -5.65 3.28
C VAL A 172 -4.81 -5.86 3.31
N GLU A 173 -5.24 -7.07 3.68
CA GLU A 173 -6.66 -7.38 3.82
C GLU A 173 -7.26 -6.54 4.94
N VAL A 174 -8.35 -5.83 4.63
CA VAL A 174 -9.10 -4.99 5.55
C VAL A 174 -10.53 -5.50 5.59
N PRO A 175 -11.19 -5.55 6.76
CA PRO A 175 -12.60 -5.89 6.83
C PRO A 175 -13.44 -5.04 5.87
N GLU A 176 -14.30 -5.70 5.10
CA GLU A 176 -15.27 -4.97 4.27
C GLU A 176 -16.20 -4.14 5.15
N GLY A 177 -16.56 -2.94 4.65
CA GLY A 177 -17.60 -2.14 5.27
C GLY A 177 -17.19 -1.54 6.62
N LEU A 178 -15.95 -1.06 6.73
CA LEU A 178 -15.49 -0.25 7.87
C LEU A 178 -16.45 0.88 8.21
N TRP A 179 -17.26 1.39 7.28
CA TRP A 179 -18.44 2.19 7.60
C TRP A 179 -19.52 1.98 6.53
N THR A 180 -20.78 1.93 6.95
CA THR A 180 -21.93 1.90 6.03
C THR A 180 -23.15 2.60 6.63
N SER A 181 -23.96 3.21 5.77
CA SER A 181 -25.29 3.75 6.07
C SER A 181 -26.23 2.75 6.78
N ARG A 182 -25.97 1.45 6.70
CA ARG A 182 -26.77 0.40 7.36
C ARG A 182 -26.36 0.08 8.80
N SER A 183 -25.11 0.32 9.20
CA SER A 183 -24.53 -0.25 10.42
C SER A 183 -24.76 0.58 11.69
N GLY A 184 -25.70 1.55 11.66
CA GLY A 184 -26.08 2.32 12.83
C GLY A 184 -25.04 3.32 13.36
N ALA A 185 -23.90 3.48 12.66
CA ALA A 185 -23.08 4.67 12.85
C ALA A 185 -23.91 5.86 12.38
N SER A 186 -24.30 6.71 13.34
CA SER A 186 -25.16 7.87 13.12
C SER A 186 -24.83 8.57 11.79
N CYS A 187 -25.81 8.66 10.91
CA CYS A 187 -25.73 9.44 9.67
C CYS A 187 -25.52 10.94 9.95
N LEU A 188 -25.75 11.37 11.20
CA LEU A 188 -25.55 12.75 11.64
C LEU A 188 -24.05 13.06 11.78
N SER A 189 -23.68 14.26 11.31
CA SER A 189 -22.38 14.89 11.52
C SER A 189 -22.12 15.12 13.02
N ASP A 190 -21.34 14.23 13.63
CA ASP A 190 -20.70 14.44 14.93
C ASP A 190 -19.24 14.01 14.78
N THR A 191 -18.38 14.99 14.59
CA THR A 191 -16.94 14.86 14.40
C THR A 191 -16.27 14.04 15.51
N HIS A 192 -16.69 14.23 16.76
CA HIS A 192 -16.07 13.54 17.90
C HIS A 192 -16.41 12.04 17.91
N LEU A 193 -17.62 11.68 17.47
CA LEU A 193 -18.00 10.27 17.28
C LEU A 193 -17.22 9.63 16.11
N VAL A 194 -16.92 10.39 15.06
CA VAL A 194 -16.09 9.88 13.95
C VAL A 194 -14.65 9.65 14.38
N ASP A 195 -14.05 10.56 15.13
CA ASP A 195 -12.68 10.39 15.63
C ASP A 195 -12.54 9.14 16.52
N GLN A 196 -13.48 8.94 17.44
CA GLN A 196 -13.51 7.74 18.29
C GLN A 196 -13.68 6.47 17.47
N TYR A 197 -14.56 6.50 16.47
CA TYR A 197 -14.79 5.38 15.58
C TYR A 197 -13.55 5.05 14.75
N VAL A 198 -12.93 6.05 14.11
CA VAL A 198 -11.68 5.88 13.35
C VAL A 198 -10.57 5.34 14.24
N HIS A 199 -10.47 5.80 15.49
CA HIS A 199 -9.50 5.27 16.44
C HIS A 199 -9.75 3.79 16.78
N GLN A 200 -11.01 3.40 16.99
CA GLN A 200 -11.38 2.00 17.21
C GLN A 200 -11.07 1.13 15.99
N GLN A 201 -11.43 1.59 14.78
CA GLN A 201 -11.13 0.88 13.54
C GLN A 201 -9.63 0.77 13.30
N ARG A 202 -8.85 1.82 13.62
CA ARG A 202 -7.39 1.78 13.56
C ARG A 202 -6.83 0.67 14.45
N ASN A 203 -7.30 0.57 15.69
CA ASN A 203 -6.84 -0.46 16.63
C ASN A 203 -7.25 -1.87 16.16
N ALA A 204 -8.47 -2.03 15.63
CA ALA A 204 -8.95 -3.31 15.11
C ALA A 204 -8.15 -3.77 13.88
N VAL A 205 -7.93 -2.88 12.92
CA VAL A 205 -7.10 -3.15 11.73
C VAL A 205 -5.66 -3.48 12.14
N GLN A 206 -5.08 -2.74 13.08
CA GLN A 206 -3.74 -3.04 13.59
C GLN A 206 -3.65 -4.41 14.28
N ALA A 207 -4.66 -4.80 15.05
CA ALA A 207 -4.72 -6.10 15.70
C ALA A 207 -4.82 -7.25 14.69
N LEU A 208 -5.70 -7.13 13.69
CA LEU A 208 -5.84 -8.12 12.60
C LEU A 208 -4.52 -8.33 11.86
N ILE A 209 -3.81 -7.23 11.57
CA ILE A 209 -2.53 -7.29 10.89
C ILE A 209 -1.47 -7.98 11.75
N ALA A 210 -1.42 -7.70 13.05
CA ALA A 210 -0.49 -8.35 13.96
C ALA A 210 -0.76 -9.87 14.07
N GLU A 211 -2.04 -10.28 14.14
CA GLU A 211 -2.43 -11.69 14.18
C GLU A 211 -2.11 -12.44 12.87
N ALA A 212 -2.35 -11.81 11.71
CA ALA A 212 -2.00 -12.37 10.41
C ALA A 212 -0.49 -12.61 10.30
N GLN A 213 0.34 -11.68 10.78
CA GLN A 213 1.81 -11.82 10.79
C GLN A 213 2.27 -12.98 11.69
N ILE A 214 1.67 -13.15 12.86
CA ILE A 214 1.98 -14.28 13.77
C ILE A 214 1.61 -15.63 13.13
N THR A 215 0.46 -15.68 12.45
CA THR A 215 -0.03 -16.90 11.82
C THR A 215 0.85 -17.31 10.66
N ALA A 216 1.29 -16.36 9.83
CA ALA A 216 2.24 -16.62 8.75
C ALA A 216 3.59 -17.15 9.24
N LEU A 217 4.09 -16.66 10.39
CA LEU A 217 5.35 -17.13 10.99
C LEU A 217 5.27 -18.54 11.60
N ARG A 218 4.08 -19.03 11.94
CA ARG A 218 3.88 -20.37 12.50
C ARG A 218 3.65 -21.44 11.44
N ALA A 219 3.31 -21.04 10.22
CA ALA A 219 3.00 -21.94 9.10
C ALA A 219 4.21 -22.22 8.19
N GLY A 220 5.32 -21.49 8.35
CA GLY A 220 6.60 -21.73 7.68
C GLY A 220 7.61 -22.42 8.58
#